data_AF-A0A522W4Z2-F1
#
_entry.id   AF-A0A522W4Z2-F1
#
_cell.length_a   1.000
_cell.length_b   1.000
_cell.length_c   1.000
_cell.angle_alpha   90.00
_cell.angle_beta   90.00
_cell.angle_gamma   90.00
#
_symmetry.space_group_name_H-M   'P 1'
#
loop_
_entity.id
_entity.type
_entity.pdbx_description
1 polymer ?
#
loop_
_entity_poly.entity_id
_entity_poly.type
_entity_poly.pdbx_seq_one_letter_code
_entity_poly.pdbx_strand_id
1 'polypeptide(L)'
;MHAPAYLHLSRHRVFYLRWPLPKALHPQGRASTVKVSLETRDKRRALQLARSLGYSAERLIAKGTATGMKYEDIRAVVKRHFSDALERKQAQIADTGRLDREMVQALENSVAFAQDALDRNEPQFLMGEDDTALLGRFIAMYGLSVDPASPAYESLRIEFKKAYRDWCSAVLEHDRTLDGYSFTQAAAAVSEAPTIAKPVATLREVGERYIEENIRGDRWAKKTEFEKGEHIALLYEILGVETCIRAVTAPKAREVKETLLAFPKNRNKIAKTKGLSLAEAIAVPGVEKLNVQTINKYLGTYAGLFIWAKNNGYRPAEAWEFTEAVL
;
A
#
# COMPACT_ATOMS: atom_id res chain seq x y z
N MET A 1 13.93 -57.51 -38.96
CA MET A 1 13.90 -56.64 -37.76
C MET A 1 13.28 -55.28 -38.12
N HIS A 2 12.00 -55.08 -37.79
CA HIS A 2 11.21 -53.90 -38.18
C HIS A 2 11.76 -52.60 -37.58
N ALA A 3 11.60 -51.48 -38.29
CA ALA A 3 11.88 -50.16 -37.73
C ALA A 3 10.72 -49.75 -36.79
N PRO A 4 11.00 -49.14 -35.62
CA PRO A 4 9.95 -48.64 -34.74
C PRO A 4 9.08 -47.56 -35.43
N ALA A 5 7.81 -47.44 -35.04
CA ALA A 5 6.84 -46.53 -35.67
C ALA A 5 7.25 -45.04 -35.66
N TYR A 6 8.11 -44.63 -34.72
CA TYR A 6 8.65 -43.27 -34.61
C TYR A 6 9.88 -43.01 -35.49
N LEU A 7 10.39 -44.01 -36.22
CA LEU A 7 11.55 -43.89 -37.09
C LEU A 7 11.12 -44.01 -38.56
N HIS A 8 11.33 -42.95 -39.34
CA HIS A 8 10.92 -42.88 -40.74
C HIS A 8 12.12 -42.74 -41.67
N LEU A 9 12.25 -43.61 -42.67
CA LEU A 9 13.31 -43.53 -43.69
C LEU A 9 12.85 -42.65 -44.86
N SER A 10 13.67 -41.68 -45.28
CA SER A 10 13.36 -40.84 -46.45
C SER A 10 13.74 -41.50 -47.78
N ARG A 11 13.25 -40.93 -48.89
CA ARG A 11 13.64 -41.33 -50.26
C ARG A 11 15.15 -41.25 -50.51
N HIS A 12 15.87 -40.41 -49.75
CA HIS A 12 17.33 -40.25 -49.82
C HIS A 12 18.08 -41.10 -48.79
N ARG A 13 17.40 -42.10 -48.21
CA ARG A 13 17.93 -43.05 -47.22
C ARG A 13 18.45 -42.41 -45.93
N VAL A 14 17.94 -41.23 -45.56
CA VAL A 14 18.22 -40.58 -44.27
C VAL A 14 17.08 -40.87 -43.30
N PHE A 15 17.41 -41.22 -42.06
CA PHE A 15 16.41 -41.47 -41.02
C PHE A 15 15.90 -40.17 -40.39
N TYR A 16 14.60 -40.14 -40.10
CA TYR A 16 13.91 -39.06 -39.40
C TYR A 16 13.22 -39.61 -38.15
N LEU A 17 13.23 -38.84 -37.07
CA LEU A 17 12.37 -39.04 -35.91
C LEU A 17 11.01 -38.40 -36.19
N ARG A 18 9.93 -39.12 -35.91
CA ARG A 18 8.55 -38.63 -35.89
C ARG A 18 8.04 -38.72 -34.46
N TRP A 19 7.88 -37.57 -33.81
CA TRP A 19 7.45 -37.51 -32.41
C TRP A 19 6.07 -36.85 -32.28
N PRO A 20 5.09 -37.50 -31.63
CA PRO A 20 3.75 -36.94 -31.46
C PRO A 20 3.79 -35.70 -30.58
N LEU A 21 3.13 -34.63 -31.02
CA LEU A 21 2.93 -33.42 -30.23
C LEU A 21 1.53 -33.45 -29.59
N PRO A 22 1.41 -33.39 -28.25
CA PRO A 22 0.11 -33.31 -27.59
C PRO A 22 -0.69 -32.09 -28.07
N LYS A 23 -2.02 -32.23 -28.20
CA LYS A 23 -2.92 -31.15 -28.61
C LYS A 23 -2.74 -29.88 -27.77
N ALA A 24 -2.51 -30.04 -26.47
CA ALA A 24 -2.31 -28.95 -25.52
C ALA A 24 -1.07 -28.08 -25.81
N LEU A 25 -0.08 -28.60 -26.53
CA LEU A 25 1.14 -27.89 -26.91
C LEU A 25 1.12 -27.43 -28.38
N HIS A 26 0.02 -27.66 -29.10
CA HIS A 26 -0.12 -27.26 -30.49
C HIS A 26 -0.76 -25.87 -30.59
N PRO A 27 -0.23 -24.90 -31.36
CA PRO A 27 -0.76 -23.53 -31.45
C PRO A 27 -2.25 -23.45 -31.85
N GLN A 28 -2.71 -24.40 -32.65
CA GLN A 28 -4.11 -24.55 -33.10
C GLN A 28 -4.88 -25.69 -32.40
N GLY A 29 -4.36 -26.26 -31.31
CA GLY A 29 -5.06 -27.31 -30.54
C GLY A 29 -5.28 -28.67 -31.23
N ARG A 30 -4.62 -28.93 -32.37
CA ARG A 30 -4.77 -30.18 -33.15
C ARG A 30 -3.65 -31.18 -32.89
N ALA A 31 -3.92 -32.45 -33.16
CA ALA A 31 -2.90 -33.49 -33.09
C ALA A 31 -1.93 -33.33 -34.27
N SER A 32 -0.63 -33.22 -33.99
CA SER A 32 0.41 -33.15 -35.02
C SER A 32 1.64 -33.94 -34.61
N THR A 33 2.67 -33.94 -35.47
CA THR A 33 3.91 -34.66 -35.23
C THR A 33 5.09 -33.77 -35.61
N VAL A 34 6.08 -33.66 -34.74
CA VAL A 34 7.35 -33.01 -35.06
C VAL A 34 8.22 -34.01 -35.80
N LYS A 35 8.80 -33.58 -36.93
CA LYS A 35 9.68 -34.41 -37.75
C LYS A 35 11.08 -33.82 -37.76
N VAL A 36 12.05 -34.57 -37.26
CA VAL A 36 13.45 -34.13 -37.13
C VAL A 36 14.36 -35.09 -37.91
N SER A 37 15.27 -34.55 -38.71
CA SER A 37 16.30 -35.35 -39.40
C SER A 37 17.29 -35.89 -38.37
N LEU A 38 17.66 -37.17 -38.47
CA LEU A 38 18.74 -37.76 -37.67
C LEU A 38 20.08 -37.72 -38.39
N GLU A 39 20.11 -37.16 -39.61
CA GLU A 39 21.31 -36.92 -40.43
C GLU A 39 22.20 -38.15 -40.63
N THR A 40 21.60 -39.34 -40.55
CA THR A 40 22.32 -40.60 -40.69
C THR A 40 21.56 -41.57 -41.57
N ARG A 41 22.33 -42.37 -42.31
CA ARG A 41 21.85 -43.50 -43.12
C ARG A 41 22.04 -44.84 -42.39
N ASP A 42 22.78 -44.84 -41.28
CA ASP A 42 23.00 -46.03 -40.45
C ASP A 42 21.83 -46.22 -39.48
N LYS A 43 21.18 -47.38 -39.57
CA LYS A 43 20.04 -47.76 -38.73
C LYS A 43 20.41 -47.87 -37.25
N ARG A 44 21.60 -48.38 -36.90
CA ARG A 44 21.99 -48.51 -35.49
C ARG A 44 22.20 -47.14 -34.86
N ARG A 45 22.91 -46.26 -35.57
CA ARG A 45 23.10 -44.88 -35.14
C ARG A 45 21.78 -44.11 -35.06
N ALA A 46 20.89 -44.29 -36.04
CA ALA A 46 19.55 -43.69 -36.02
C ALA A 46 18.74 -44.12 -34.80
N LEU A 47 18.77 -45.41 -34.42
CA LEU A 47 18.05 -45.91 -33.25
C LEU A 47 18.58 -45.32 -31.94
N GLN A 48 19.90 -45.16 -31.80
CA GLN A 48 20.51 -44.52 -30.63
C GLN A 48 20.10 -43.04 -30.53
N LEU A 49 20.21 -42.29 -31.62
CA LEU A 49 19.81 -40.88 -31.67
C LEU A 49 18.32 -40.69 -31.39
N ALA A 50 17.46 -41.54 -31.98
CA ALA A 50 16.02 -41.49 -31.76
C ALA A 50 15.63 -41.72 -30.30
N ARG A 51 16.30 -42.65 -29.58
CA ARG A 51 16.05 -42.89 -28.15
C ARG A 51 16.46 -41.70 -27.29
N SER A 52 17.65 -41.14 -27.55
CA SER A 52 18.14 -39.96 -26.81
C SER A 52 17.22 -38.75 -27.01
N LEU A 53 16.79 -38.52 -28.24
CA LEU A 53 15.87 -37.42 -28.57
C LEU A 53 14.46 -37.66 -28.04
N GLY A 54 13.98 -38.92 -28.05
CA GLY A 54 12.69 -39.30 -27.47
C GLY A 54 12.64 -38.99 -25.98
N TYR A 55 13.67 -39.37 -25.22
CA TYR A 55 13.76 -39.05 -23.78
C TYR A 55 13.75 -37.53 -23.52
N SER A 56 14.54 -36.76 -24.28
CA SER A 56 14.53 -35.29 -24.18
C SER A 56 13.16 -34.70 -24.54
N ALA A 57 12.51 -35.22 -25.58
CA ALA A 57 11.19 -34.79 -26.01
C ALA A 57 10.12 -35.10 -24.95
N GLU A 58 10.16 -36.28 -24.32
CA GLU A 58 9.25 -36.62 -23.21
C GLU A 58 9.43 -35.67 -22.03
N ARG A 59 10.67 -35.36 -21.63
CA ARG A 59 10.93 -34.39 -20.56
C ARG A 59 10.47 -32.98 -20.91
N LEU A 60 10.67 -32.54 -22.15
CA LEU A 60 10.23 -31.23 -22.61
C LEU A 60 8.70 -31.14 -22.68
N ILE A 61 8.04 -32.20 -23.16
CA ILE A 61 6.58 -32.29 -23.19
C ILE A 61 6.04 -32.31 -21.76
N ALA A 62 6.58 -33.16 -20.88
CA ALA A 62 6.14 -33.23 -19.48
C ALA A 62 6.34 -31.90 -18.76
N LYS A 63 7.46 -31.21 -19.00
CA LYS A 63 7.70 -29.86 -18.47
C LYS A 63 6.69 -28.86 -19.06
N GLY A 64 6.50 -28.85 -20.38
CA GLY A 64 5.57 -27.97 -21.09
C GLY A 64 4.11 -28.15 -20.66
N THR A 65 3.68 -29.40 -20.42
CA THR A 65 2.34 -29.72 -19.91
C THR A 65 2.21 -29.42 -18.42
N ALA A 66 3.29 -29.57 -17.63
CA ALA A 66 3.31 -29.22 -16.20
C ALA A 66 3.46 -27.71 -15.95
N THR A 67 3.95 -26.93 -16.91
CA THR A 67 4.05 -25.46 -16.83
C THR A 67 2.76 -24.72 -17.20
N GLY A 68 1.67 -25.41 -17.55
CA GLY A 68 0.36 -24.79 -17.70
C GLY A 68 -0.28 -24.56 -16.33
N MET A 69 -0.44 -23.30 -15.92
CA MET A 69 -1.19 -22.95 -14.71
C MET A 69 -2.59 -23.58 -14.77
N LYS A 70 -3.01 -24.29 -13.72
CA LYS A 70 -4.34 -24.90 -13.71
C LYS A 70 -5.41 -23.83 -13.56
N TYR A 71 -6.64 -24.14 -13.99
CA TYR A 71 -7.78 -23.26 -13.83
C TYR A 71 -8.05 -22.85 -12.37
N GLU A 72 -7.88 -23.79 -11.43
CA GLU A 72 -8.02 -23.53 -9.99
C GLU A 72 -6.99 -22.51 -9.49
N ASP A 73 -5.74 -22.62 -9.94
CA ASP A 73 -4.67 -21.70 -9.58
C ASP A 73 -4.94 -20.30 -10.14
N ILE A 74 -5.40 -20.21 -11.40
CA ILE A 74 -5.76 -18.94 -12.05
C ILE A 74 -6.84 -18.23 -11.22
N ARG A 75 -7.91 -18.96 -10.86
CA ARG A 75 -8.99 -18.41 -10.03
C ARG A 75 -8.50 -17.96 -8.67
N ALA A 76 -7.62 -18.73 -8.02
CA ALA A 76 -7.10 -18.40 -6.71
C ALA A 76 -6.30 -17.08 -6.73
N VAL A 77 -5.41 -16.90 -7.70
CA VAL A 77 -4.59 -15.69 -7.81
C VAL A 77 -5.43 -14.46 -8.20
N VAL A 78 -6.34 -14.61 -9.16
CA VAL A 78 -7.26 -13.53 -9.56
C VAL A 78 -8.16 -13.13 -8.38
N LYS A 79 -8.75 -14.10 -7.67
CA LYS A 79 -9.57 -13.84 -6.49
C LYS A 79 -8.80 -13.10 -5.41
N ARG A 80 -7.57 -13.53 -5.11
CA ARG A 80 -6.71 -12.85 -4.14
C ARG A 80 -6.48 -11.39 -4.53
N HIS A 81 -6.08 -11.13 -5.77
CA HIS A 81 -5.81 -9.77 -6.24
C HIS A 81 -6.99 -8.81 -6.05
N PHE A 82 -8.19 -9.23 -6.46
CA PHE A 82 -9.38 -8.40 -6.36
C PHE A 82 -9.94 -8.32 -4.93
N SER A 83 -9.68 -9.32 -4.08
CA SER A 83 -9.96 -9.21 -2.64
C SER A 83 -9.10 -8.12 -2.01
N ASP A 84 -7.77 -8.16 -2.25
CA ASP A 84 -6.82 -7.15 -1.76
C ASP A 84 -7.14 -5.75 -2.32
N ALA A 85 -7.64 -5.66 -3.57
CA ALA A 85 -8.09 -4.40 -4.16
C ALA A 85 -9.39 -3.88 -3.54
N LEU A 86 -10.34 -4.77 -3.23
CA LEU A 86 -11.60 -4.42 -2.57
C LEU A 86 -11.33 -3.90 -1.15
N GLU A 87 -10.51 -4.61 -0.36
CA GLU A 87 -10.14 -4.19 1.00
C GLU A 87 -9.50 -2.79 1.00
N ARG A 88 -8.54 -2.54 0.09
CA ARG A 88 -7.94 -1.21 -0.06
C ARG A 88 -8.95 -0.13 -0.42
N LYS A 89 -9.93 -0.44 -1.28
CA LYS A 89 -10.95 0.52 -1.68
C LYS A 89 -11.95 0.78 -0.56
N GLN A 90 -12.35 -0.24 0.19
CA GLN A 90 -13.19 -0.11 1.38
C GLN A 90 -12.48 0.69 2.46
N ALA A 91 -11.20 0.45 2.70
CA ALA A 91 -10.39 1.25 3.63
C ALA A 91 -10.29 2.72 3.19
N GLN A 92 -10.15 2.99 1.89
CA GLN A 92 -10.19 4.34 1.36
C GLN A 92 -11.57 4.99 1.62
N ILE A 93 -12.67 4.29 1.34
CA ILE A 93 -14.02 4.81 1.60
C ILE A 93 -14.23 5.08 3.10
N ALA A 94 -13.68 4.24 3.97
CA ALA A 94 -13.73 4.45 5.41
C ALA A 94 -12.94 5.70 5.87
N ASP A 95 -11.83 6.03 5.20
CA ASP A 95 -10.98 7.18 5.52
C ASP A 95 -11.48 8.50 4.90
N THR A 96 -11.82 8.48 3.61
CA THR A 96 -12.18 9.69 2.84
C THR A 96 -13.68 9.93 2.74
N GLY A 97 -14.50 8.97 3.20
CA GLY A 97 -15.94 8.97 3.00
C GLY A 97 -16.35 8.38 1.64
N ARG A 98 -17.64 8.55 1.33
CA ARG A 98 -18.28 7.98 0.14
C ARG A 98 -17.64 8.40 -1.18
N LEU A 99 -17.83 7.57 -2.19
CA LEU A 99 -17.36 7.83 -3.55
C LEU A 99 -18.06 9.07 -4.12
N ASP A 100 -17.30 9.90 -4.84
CA ASP A 100 -17.87 11.01 -5.59
C ASP A 100 -18.66 10.50 -6.82
N ARG A 101 -19.47 11.40 -7.38
CA ARG A 101 -20.34 11.07 -8.52
C ARG A 101 -19.57 10.62 -9.76
N GLU A 102 -18.39 11.20 -10.00
CA GLU A 102 -17.57 10.87 -11.18
C GLU A 102 -17.05 9.43 -11.08
N MET A 103 -16.56 9.04 -9.91
CA MET A 103 -16.07 7.71 -9.62
C MET A 103 -17.20 6.66 -9.65
N VAL A 104 -18.37 6.98 -9.08
CA VAL A 104 -19.55 6.10 -9.17
C VAL A 104 -19.90 5.84 -10.63
N GLN A 105 -20.00 6.89 -11.44
CA GLN A 105 -20.31 6.76 -12.87
C GLN A 105 -19.23 5.96 -13.62
N ALA A 106 -17.94 6.19 -13.31
CA ALA A 106 -16.84 5.45 -13.92
C ALA A 106 -16.89 3.95 -13.61
N LEU A 107 -17.22 3.58 -12.37
CA LEU A 107 -17.40 2.19 -11.96
C LEU A 107 -18.63 1.55 -12.61
N GLU A 108 -19.76 2.25 -12.69
CA GLU A 108 -20.97 1.76 -13.37
C GLU A 108 -20.71 1.51 -14.87
N ASN A 109 -20.03 2.45 -15.53
CA ASN A 109 -19.61 2.31 -16.93
C ASN A 109 -18.65 1.13 -17.10
N SER A 110 -17.73 0.93 -16.15
CA SER A 110 -16.78 -0.19 -16.16
C SER A 110 -17.49 -1.54 -16.00
N VAL A 111 -18.50 -1.63 -15.13
CA VAL A 111 -19.33 -2.84 -14.99
C VAL A 111 -20.05 -3.14 -16.30
N ALA A 112 -20.72 -2.15 -16.90
CA ALA A 112 -21.45 -2.32 -18.14
C ALA A 112 -20.52 -2.74 -19.29
N PHE A 113 -19.35 -2.12 -19.41
CA PHE A 113 -18.37 -2.42 -20.46
C PHE A 113 -17.78 -3.83 -20.30
N ALA A 114 -17.37 -4.20 -19.09
CA ALA A 114 -16.85 -5.54 -18.82
C ALA A 114 -17.91 -6.64 -19.04
N GLN A 115 -19.19 -6.34 -18.75
CA GLN A 115 -20.30 -7.25 -19.01
C GLN A 115 -20.56 -7.44 -20.52
N ASP A 116 -20.63 -6.36 -21.30
CA ASP A 116 -20.79 -6.44 -22.76
C ASP A 116 -19.62 -7.20 -23.41
N ALA A 117 -18.39 -6.97 -22.95
CA ALA A 117 -17.22 -7.70 -23.41
C ALA A 117 -17.27 -9.21 -23.11
N LEU A 118 -17.85 -9.60 -21.97
CA LEU A 118 -18.07 -11.01 -21.63
C LEU A 118 -19.15 -11.64 -22.52
N ASP A 119 -20.25 -10.94 -22.76
CA ASP A 119 -21.39 -11.44 -23.53
C ASP A 119 -21.05 -11.60 -25.02
N ARG A 120 -20.26 -10.68 -25.56
CA ARG A 120 -19.81 -10.69 -26.97
C ARG A 120 -18.50 -11.43 -27.20
N ASN A 121 -17.87 -11.91 -26.12
CA ASN A 121 -16.54 -12.49 -26.13
C ASN A 121 -15.49 -11.54 -26.76
N GLU A 122 -15.64 -10.23 -26.51
CA GLU A 122 -14.71 -9.22 -27.01
C GLU A 122 -13.40 -9.26 -26.21
N PRO A 123 -12.24 -9.10 -26.87
CA PRO A 123 -10.95 -9.14 -26.18
C PRO A 123 -10.78 -7.96 -25.22
N GLN A 124 -11.35 -6.79 -25.55
CA GLN A 124 -11.23 -5.56 -24.79
C GLN A 124 -12.30 -5.44 -23.70
N PHE A 125 -11.92 -5.18 -22.45
CA PHE A 125 -12.85 -5.06 -21.31
C PHE A 125 -12.53 -3.90 -20.37
N LEU A 126 -11.49 -3.10 -20.65
CA LEU A 126 -11.26 -1.80 -20.04
C LEU A 126 -11.37 -0.65 -21.04
N MET A 127 -11.90 0.47 -20.57
CA MET A 127 -11.94 1.72 -21.32
C MET A 127 -10.54 2.35 -21.39
N GLY A 128 -9.97 2.45 -22.59
CA GLY A 128 -8.75 3.21 -22.85
C GLY A 128 -7.42 2.54 -22.46
N GLU A 129 -7.43 1.30 -21.97
CA GLU A 129 -6.21 0.54 -21.65
C GLU A 129 -6.05 -0.69 -22.59
N ASP A 130 -4.81 -1.05 -22.89
CA ASP A 130 -4.48 -2.30 -23.59
C ASP A 130 -4.48 -3.46 -22.60
N ASP A 131 -5.50 -4.30 -22.69
CA ASP A 131 -5.67 -5.48 -21.83
C ASP A 131 -4.50 -6.45 -21.89
N THR A 132 -3.78 -6.52 -23.01
CA THR A 132 -2.57 -7.35 -23.13
C THR A 132 -1.46 -6.81 -22.24
N ALA A 133 -1.28 -5.49 -22.22
CA ALA A 133 -0.32 -4.83 -21.34
C ALA A 133 -0.71 -4.99 -19.86
N LEU A 134 -1.99 -4.83 -19.53
CA LEU A 134 -2.51 -5.05 -18.18
C LEU A 134 -2.25 -6.48 -17.69
N LEU A 135 -2.66 -7.48 -18.47
CA LEU A 135 -2.45 -8.89 -18.12
C LEU A 135 -0.96 -9.22 -18.04
N GLY A 136 -0.13 -8.62 -18.90
CA GLY A 136 1.33 -8.73 -18.81
C GLY A 136 1.88 -8.23 -17.48
N ARG A 137 1.42 -7.07 -16.99
CA ARG A 137 1.80 -6.55 -15.67
C ARG A 137 1.31 -7.45 -14.54
N PHE A 138 0.08 -7.96 -14.63
CA PHE A 138 -0.46 -8.89 -13.64
C PHE A 138 0.34 -10.20 -13.57
N ILE A 139 0.65 -10.79 -14.72
CA ILE A 139 1.48 -12.00 -14.84
C ILE A 139 2.86 -11.77 -14.21
N ALA A 140 3.50 -10.63 -14.51
CA ALA A 140 4.79 -10.28 -13.94
C ALA A 140 4.72 -10.05 -12.41
N MET A 141 3.70 -9.35 -11.93
CA MET A 141 3.49 -9.04 -10.51
C MET A 141 3.37 -10.29 -9.64
N TYR A 142 2.70 -11.33 -10.14
CA TYR A 142 2.53 -12.61 -9.43
C TYR A 142 3.51 -13.70 -9.86
N GLY A 143 4.44 -13.42 -10.79
CA GLY A 143 5.41 -14.39 -11.30
C GLY A 143 4.76 -15.61 -11.98
N LEU A 144 3.65 -15.40 -12.70
CA LEU A 144 2.89 -16.50 -13.30
C LEU A 144 3.58 -17.04 -14.55
N SER A 145 3.66 -18.36 -14.67
CA SER A 145 4.17 -19.04 -15.86
C SER A 145 3.03 -19.28 -16.86
N VAL A 146 2.53 -18.21 -17.48
CA VAL A 146 1.42 -18.26 -18.45
C VAL A 146 1.88 -17.67 -19.79
N ASP A 147 1.85 -18.49 -20.85
CA ASP A 147 2.20 -18.09 -22.23
C ASP A 147 1.00 -17.41 -22.91
N PRO A 148 1.12 -16.22 -23.52
CA PRO A 148 0.06 -15.54 -24.27
C PRO A 148 -0.66 -16.39 -25.34
N ALA A 149 0.02 -17.39 -25.92
CA ALA A 149 -0.58 -18.30 -26.90
C ALA A 149 -1.29 -19.52 -26.26
N SER A 150 -1.28 -19.64 -24.93
CA SER A 150 -1.81 -20.81 -24.22
C SER A 150 -3.29 -20.69 -23.87
N PRO A 151 -4.02 -21.83 -23.76
CA PRO A 151 -5.39 -21.85 -23.22
C PRO A 151 -5.48 -21.32 -21.78
N ALA A 152 -4.39 -21.39 -21.02
CA ALA A 152 -4.30 -20.83 -19.67
C ALA A 152 -4.36 -19.30 -19.69
N TYR A 153 -3.75 -18.64 -20.69
CA TYR A 153 -3.84 -17.20 -20.87
C TYR A 153 -5.27 -16.76 -21.20
N GLU A 154 -5.95 -17.51 -22.07
CA GLU A 154 -7.36 -17.27 -22.36
C GLU A 154 -8.24 -17.39 -21.12
N SER A 155 -8.00 -18.45 -20.34
CA SER A 155 -8.70 -18.67 -19.06
C SER A 155 -8.43 -17.52 -18.07
N LEU A 156 -7.18 -17.08 -17.95
CA LEU A 156 -6.80 -15.93 -17.14
C LEU A 156 -7.52 -14.67 -17.59
N ARG A 157 -7.54 -14.38 -18.90
CA ARG A 157 -8.21 -13.21 -19.47
C ARG A 157 -9.70 -13.20 -19.13
N ILE A 158 -10.39 -14.33 -19.29
CA ILE A 158 -11.82 -14.44 -18.99
C ILE A 158 -12.09 -14.30 -17.48
N GLU A 159 -11.30 -14.95 -16.63
CA GLU A 159 -11.50 -14.88 -15.17
C GLU A 159 -11.15 -13.48 -14.63
N PHE A 160 -10.14 -12.82 -15.20
CA PHE A 160 -9.78 -11.44 -14.85
C PHE A 160 -10.92 -10.47 -15.20
N LYS A 161 -11.53 -10.59 -16.39
CA LYS A 161 -12.73 -9.82 -16.78
C LYS A 161 -13.85 -9.94 -15.76
N LYS A 162 -14.22 -11.18 -15.43
CA LYS A 162 -15.28 -11.48 -14.46
C LYS A 162 -14.96 -10.84 -13.11
N ALA A 163 -13.75 -11.05 -12.62
CA ALA A 163 -13.35 -10.53 -11.32
C ALA A 163 -13.26 -9.00 -11.28
N TYR A 164 -12.85 -8.34 -12.38
CA TYR A 164 -12.86 -6.89 -12.48
C TYR A 164 -14.29 -6.33 -12.40
N ARG A 165 -15.23 -6.90 -13.18
CA ARG A 165 -16.65 -6.55 -13.11
C ARG A 165 -17.18 -6.73 -11.68
N ASP A 166 -16.95 -7.90 -11.08
CA ASP A 166 -17.44 -8.24 -9.75
C ASP A 166 -16.84 -7.33 -8.68
N TRP A 167 -15.56 -6.94 -8.81
CA TRP A 167 -14.90 -5.97 -7.95
C TRP A 167 -15.56 -4.58 -8.05
N CYS A 168 -15.80 -4.07 -9.27
CA CYS A 168 -16.49 -2.79 -9.45
C CYS A 168 -17.90 -2.83 -8.84
N SER A 169 -18.65 -3.93 -9.04
CA SER A 169 -19.97 -4.11 -8.43
C SER A 169 -19.91 -4.14 -6.91
N ALA A 170 -18.96 -4.87 -6.31
CA ALA A 170 -18.79 -4.96 -4.87
C ALA A 170 -18.41 -3.60 -4.22
N VAL A 171 -17.58 -2.80 -4.90
CA VAL A 171 -17.24 -1.44 -4.45
C VAL A 171 -18.48 -0.54 -4.45
N LEU A 172 -19.28 -0.57 -5.52
CA LEU A 172 -20.53 0.19 -5.62
C LEU A 172 -21.55 -0.26 -4.57
N GLU A 173 -21.69 -1.57 -4.34
CA GLU A 173 -22.57 -2.11 -3.31
C GLU A 173 -22.16 -1.64 -1.91
N HIS A 174 -20.86 -1.71 -1.60
CA HIS A 174 -20.34 -1.20 -0.34
C HIS A 174 -20.62 0.29 -0.14
N ASP A 175 -20.38 1.14 -1.15
CA ASP A 175 -20.71 2.57 -1.05
C ASP A 175 -22.20 2.82 -0.79
N ARG A 176 -23.09 2.08 -1.46
CA ARG A 176 -24.55 2.18 -1.25
C ARG A 176 -24.95 1.82 0.17
N THR A 177 -24.26 0.88 0.82
CA THR A 177 -24.54 0.56 2.24
C THR A 177 -24.31 1.74 3.19
N LEU A 178 -23.54 2.75 2.76
CA LEU A 178 -23.22 3.95 3.53
C LEU A 178 -24.15 5.14 3.22
N ASP A 179 -25.10 5.01 2.28
CA ASP A 179 -26.03 6.09 1.90
C ASP A 179 -27.12 6.36 2.95
N GLY A 180 -27.38 5.38 3.83
CA GLY A 180 -28.44 5.47 4.84
C GLY A 180 -27.99 4.97 6.22
N TYR A 181 -28.68 5.45 7.25
CA TYR A 181 -28.52 4.96 8.61
C TYR A 181 -29.67 4.01 8.95
N SER A 182 -29.35 2.81 9.45
CA SER A 182 -30.33 1.86 9.98
C SER A 182 -30.34 1.91 11.51
N PHE A 183 -31.46 2.34 12.10
CA PHE A 183 -31.63 2.47 13.56
C PHE A 183 -32.43 1.31 14.17
N THR A 184 -32.86 0.35 13.36
CA THR A 184 -33.71 -0.79 13.78
C THR A 184 -32.96 -2.12 13.85
N GLN A 185 -31.68 -2.14 13.45
CA GLN A 185 -30.83 -3.32 13.60
C GLN A 185 -30.30 -3.37 15.04
N ALA A 186 -30.66 -4.40 15.80
CA ALA A 186 -29.99 -4.70 17.07
C ALA A 186 -28.50 -4.81 16.76
N ALA A 187 -27.69 -4.00 17.43
CA ALA A 187 -26.26 -3.86 17.20
C ALA A 187 -25.59 -5.24 17.15
N ALA A 188 -25.41 -5.79 15.94
CA ALA A 188 -24.53 -6.91 15.71
C ALA A 188 -23.17 -6.44 16.21
N ALA A 189 -22.61 -7.19 17.19
CA ALA A 189 -21.42 -6.84 17.96
C ALA A 189 -20.53 -5.88 17.18
N VAL A 190 -20.72 -4.58 17.46
CA VAL A 190 -19.95 -3.52 16.84
C VAL A 190 -18.53 -3.82 17.27
N SER A 191 -17.71 -4.34 16.34
CA SER A 191 -16.26 -4.29 16.47
C SER A 191 -15.96 -2.87 16.88
N GLU A 192 -15.50 -2.70 18.12
CA GLU A 192 -15.43 -1.44 18.86
C GLU A 192 -15.45 -0.26 17.89
N ALA A 193 -16.59 0.45 17.81
CA ALA A 193 -16.61 1.78 17.21
C ALA A 193 -15.35 2.47 17.75
N PRO A 194 -14.50 3.09 16.91
CA PRO A 194 -13.20 3.56 17.35
C PRO A 194 -13.46 4.32 18.62
N THR A 195 -13.04 3.73 19.73
CA THR A 195 -13.18 4.36 21.03
C THR A 195 -12.58 5.71 20.77
N ILE A 196 -13.34 6.80 20.92
CA ILE A 196 -12.78 8.15 20.84
C ILE A 196 -11.60 8.08 21.79
N ALA A 197 -10.42 7.93 21.21
CA ALA A 197 -9.32 7.34 21.94
C ALA A 197 -9.04 8.37 23.01
N LYS A 198 -9.15 7.96 24.29
CA LYS A 198 -8.67 8.80 25.39
C LYS A 198 -7.33 9.38 24.95
N PRO A 199 -7.11 10.69 25.06
CA PRO A 199 -5.87 11.31 24.58
C PRO A 199 -4.70 10.51 25.13
N VAL A 200 -3.90 9.94 24.22
CA VAL A 200 -2.87 8.93 24.52
C VAL A 200 -1.87 9.41 25.58
N ALA A 201 -1.72 10.74 25.71
CA ALA A 201 -1.31 11.44 26.92
C ALA A 201 -1.56 12.95 26.70
N THR A 202 -1.83 13.69 27.76
CA THR A 202 -1.90 15.16 27.70
C THR A 202 -0.51 15.77 27.60
N LEU A 203 -0.41 17.01 27.11
CA LEU A 203 0.84 17.75 27.04
C LEU A 203 1.49 17.90 28.42
N ARG A 204 0.68 18.06 29.48
CA ARG A 204 1.15 18.03 30.87
C ARG A 204 1.82 16.70 31.20
N GLU A 205 1.11 15.58 31.04
CA GLU A 205 1.62 14.25 31.40
C GLU A 205 2.95 13.92 30.69
N VAL A 206 3.07 14.26 29.40
CA VAL A 206 4.30 14.02 28.62
C VAL A 206 5.42 14.93 29.09
N GLY A 207 5.14 16.20 29.36
CA GLY A 207 6.16 17.15 29.82
C GLY A 207 6.68 16.85 31.22
N GLU A 208 5.81 16.42 32.14
CA GLU A 208 6.20 15.97 33.48
C GLU A 208 7.12 14.76 33.41
N ARG A 209 6.76 13.74 32.62
CA ARG A 209 7.61 12.55 32.43
C ARG A 209 8.97 12.88 31.79
N TYR A 210 8.99 13.80 30.82
CA TYR A 210 10.23 14.27 30.21
C TYR A 210 11.14 14.96 31.22
N ILE A 211 10.60 15.83 32.07
CA ILE A 211 11.36 16.50 33.13
C ILE A 211 11.89 15.46 34.13
N GLU A 212 11.02 14.57 34.62
CA GLU A 212 11.39 13.53 35.58
C GLU A 212 12.50 12.61 35.05
N GLU A 213 12.44 12.18 33.80
CA GLU A 213 13.46 11.31 33.22
C GLU A 213 14.83 12.02 33.12
N ASN A 214 14.85 13.31 32.76
CA ASN A 214 16.10 14.06 32.67
C ASN A 214 16.71 14.37 34.05
N ILE A 215 15.88 14.55 35.07
CA ILE A 215 16.32 14.68 36.47
C ILE A 215 16.88 13.34 36.95
N ARG A 216 16.14 12.23 36.80
CA ARG A 216 16.57 10.90 37.25
C ARG A 216 17.85 10.43 36.55
N GLY A 217 18.04 10.83 35.29
CA GLY A 217 19.22 10.51 34.52
C GLY A 217 20.44 11.39 34.81
N ASP A 218 20.38 12.29 35.80
CA ASP A 218 21.41 13.29 36.12
C ASP A 218 21.87 14.11 34.89
N ARG A 219 20.97 14.29 33.91
CA ARG A 219 21.28 14.98 32.65
C ARG A 219 21.25 16.50 32.80
N TRP A 220 20.52 17.02 33.78
CA TRP A 220 20.37 18.45 34.03
C TRP A 220 20.89 18.83 35.41
N ALA A 221 21.78 19.84 35.45
CA ALA A 221 22.07 20.54 36.70
C ALA A 221 20.83 21.32 37.18
N LYS A 222 20.72 21.60 38.48
CA LYS A 222 19.57 22.31 39.10
C LYS A 222 19.17 23.61 38.37
N LYS A 223 20.15 24.35 37.86
CA LYS A 223 19.90 25.58 37.08
C LYS A 223 19.18 25.28 35.76
N THR A 224 19.59 24.23 35.06
CA THR A 224 19.00 23.80 33.80
C THR A 224 17.61 23.20 34.00
N GLU A 225 17.39 22.46 35.08
CA GLU A 225 16.06 21.97 35.47
C GLU A 225 15.06 23.11 35.62
N PHE A 226 15.41 24.15 36.39
CA PHE A 226 14.55 25.32 36.59
C PHE A 226 14.26 26.05 35.28
N GLU A 227 15.30 26.34 34.48
CA GLU A 227 15.13 27.01 33.18
C GLU A 227 14.23 26.20 32.21
N LYS A 228 14.44 24.88 32.11
CA LYS A 228 13.64 24.02 31.22
C LYS A 228 12.20 23.88 31.72
N GLY A 229 12.00 23.82 33.03
CA GLY A 229 10.68 23.84 33.66
C GLY A 229 9.90 25.10 33.35
N GLU A 230 10.53 26.29 33.44
CA GLU A 230 9.90 27.56 33.06
C GLU A 230 9.53 27.60 31.57
N HIS A 231 10.37 27.06 30.69
CA HIS A 231 10.04 26.96 29.27
C HIS A 231 8.79 26.10 29.05
N ILE A 232 8.76 24.89 29.62
CA ILE A 232 7.64 23.95 29.44
C ILE A 232 6.35 24.52 30.05
N ALA A 233 6.43 25.23 31.18
CA ALA A 233 5.28 25.91 31.77
C ALA A 233 4.67 26.97 30.83
N LEU A 234 5.50 27.74 30.11
CA LEU A 234 5.00 28.67 29.10
C LEU A 234 4.32 27.94 27.93
N LEU A 235 4.85 26.78 27.51
CA LEU A 235 4.20 25.97 26.48
C LEU A 235 2.80 25.51 26.91
N TYR A 236 2.62 25.17 28.19
CA TYR A 236 1.32 24.85 28.76
C TYR A 236 0.37 26.04 28.79
N GLU A 237 0.86 27.26 29.05
CA GLU A 237 0.06 28.48 29.03
C GLU A 237 -0.41 28.82 27.60
N ILE A 238 0.44 28.55 26.59
CA ILE A 238 0.11 28.80 25.18
C ILE A 238 -0.91 27.77 24.66
N LEU A 239 -0.62 26.48 24.79
CA LEU A 239 -1.39 25.42 24.13
C LEU A 239 -2.47 24.80 25.03
N GLY A 240 -2.44 25.04 26.34
CA GLY A 240 -3.28 24.38 27.32
C GLY A 240 -2.71 23.05 27.81
N VAL A 241 -2.82 22.81 29.13
CA VAL A 241 -2.30 21.62 29.81
C VAL A 241 -2.94 20.31 29.34
N GLU A 242 -4.23 20.36 29.00
CA GLU A 242 -5.04 19.21 28.56
C GLU A 242 -4.90 18.91 27.06
N THR A 243 -4.12 19.71 26.33
CA THR A 243 -3.95 19.49 24.89
C THR A 243 -3.30 18.14 24.64
N CYS A 244 -3.94 17.30 23.84
CA CYS A 244 -3.38 16.03 23.42
C CYS A 244 -2.05 16.26 22.69
N ILE A 245 -0.98 15.58 23.12
CA ILE A 245 0.36 15.74 22.54
C ILE A 245 0.40 15.43 21.02
N ARG A 246 -0.48 14.53 20.56
CA ARG A 246 -0.64 14.18 19.13
C ARG A 246 -1.39 15.24 18.34
N ALA A 247 -2.23 16.04 19.00
CA ALA A 247 -2.98 17.12 18.38
C ALA A 247 -2.16 18.40 18.22
N VAL A 248 -0.89 18.42 18.68
CA VAL A 248 0.04 19.51 18.38
C VAL A 248 0.57 19.29 16.96
N THR A 249 0.00 20.04 16.02
CA THR A 249 0.35 20.04 14.59
C THR A 249 1.19 21.26 14.23
N ALA A 250 1.76 21.30 13.02
CA ALA A 250 2.57 22.43 12.55
C ALA A 250 1.90 23.82 12.74
N PRO A 251 0.58 24.00 12.51
CA PRO A 251 -0.10 25.25 12.83
C PRO A 251 0.05 25.70 14.29
N LYS A 252 -0.11 24.80 15.27
CA LYS A 252 0.07 25.11 16.70
C LYS A 252 1.53 25.42 17.04
N ALA A 253 2.48 24.83 16.33
CA ALA A 253 3.90 25.15 16.49
C ALA A 253 4.20 26.59 16.04
N ARG A 254 3.59 27.03 14.93
CA ARG A 254 3.69 28.41 14.45
C ARG A 254 3.05 29.39 15.42
N GLU A 255 1.88 29.06 15.97
CA GLU A 255 1.24 29.84 17.04
C GLU A 255 2.17 30.03 18.25
N VAL A 256 2.88 28.98 18.66
CA VAL A 256 3.89 29.07 19.73
C VAL A 256 5.04 30.02 19.33
N LYS A 257 5.55 29.92 18.10
CA LYS A 257 6.61 30.81 17.60
C LYS A 257 6.16 32.28 17.60
N GLU A 258 4.98 32.55 17.06
CA GLU A 258 4.39 33.89 16.98
C GLU A 258 4.18 34.47 18.38
N THR A 259 3.69 33.65 19.31
CA THR A 259 3.53 34.02 20.72
C THR A 259 4.87 34.37 21.36
N LEU A 260 5.93 33.59 21.13
CA LEU A 260 7.28 33.87 21.65
C LEU A 260 7.87 35.17 21.08
N LEU A 261 7.62 35.48 19.80
CA LEU A 261 8.07 36.73 19.16
C LEU A 261 7.38 37.96 19.78
N ALA A 262 6.13 37.81 20.19
CA ALA A 262 5.35 38.87 20.80
C ALA A 262 5.44 38.87 22.36
N PHE A 263 6.17 37.91 22.94
CA PHE A 263 6.26 37.72 24.39
C PHE A 263 7.07 38.83 25.06
N PRO A 264 6.51 39.53 26.08
CA PRO A 264 7.23 40.55 26.81
C PRO A 264 8.40 39.97 27.62
N LYS A 265 9.59 40.51 27.41
CA LYS A 265 10.77 40.21 28.23
C LYS A 265 10.48 40.55 29.69
N ASN A 266 10.85 39.67 30.62
CA ASN A 266 10.63 39.88 32.05
C ASN A 266 9.15 40.16 32.43
N ARG A 267 8.17 39.56 31.74
CA ARG A 267 6.72 39.72 32.00
C ARG A 267 6.35 39.81 33.49
N ASN A 268 6.90 38.90 34.31
CA ASN A 268 6.55 38.83 35.74
C ASN A 268 7.19 39.94 36.61
N LYS A 269 8.13 40.72 36.06
CA LYS A 269 8.85 41.79 36.77
C LYS A 269 8.40 43.19 36.36
N ILE A 270 7.84 43.35 35.15
CA ILE A 270 7.40 44.66 34.64
C ILE A 270 6.04 44.99 35.25
N ALA A 271 5.91 46.14 35.91
CA ALA A 271 4.65 46.58 36.52
C ALA A 271 3.46 46.60 35.55
N LYS A 272 3.71 46.91 34.26
CA LYS A 272 2.70 46.97 33.20
C LYS A 272 2.16 45.61 32.75
N THR A 273 2.90 44.52 32.94
CA THR A 273 2.52 43.18 32.46
C THR A 273 2.45 42.12 33.56
N LYS A 274 2.85 42.48 34.78
CA LYS A 274 2.79 41.62 35.96
C LYS A 274 1.34 41.30 36.32
N GLY A 275 1.04 40.02 36.44
CA GLY A 275 -0.29 39.52 36.82
C GLY A 275 -1.32 39.48 35.69
N LEU A 276 -0.99 39.99 34.49
CA LEU A 276 -1.84 39.86 33.31
C LEU A 276 -1.77 38.44 32.75
N SER A 277 -2.85 37.97 32.12
CA SER A 277 -2.83 36.74 31.32
C SER A 277 -1.86 36.86 30.13
N LEU A 278 -1.49 35.73 29.52
CA LEU A 278 -0.59 35.73 28.36
C LEU A 278 -1.09 36.63 27.22
N ALA A 279 -2.37 36.50 26.87
CA ALA A 279 -2.99 37.26 25.80
C ALA A 279 -2.97 38.77 26.08
N GLU A 280 -3.32 39.17 27.30
CA GLU A 280 -3.30 40.58 27.73
C GLU A 280 -1.86 41.13 27.75
N ALA A 281 -0.90 40.36 28.27
CA ALA A 281 0.50 40.78 28.37
C ALA A 281 1.14 41.02 26.98
N ILE A 282 0.78 40.21 25.98
CA ILE A 282 1.28 40.36 24.61
C ILE A 282 0.72 41.62 23.94
N ALA A 283 -0.54 41.94 24.21
CA ALA A 283 -1.25 43.10 23.66
C ALA A 283 -0.76 44.45 24.21
N VAL A 284 -0.03 44.47 25.34
CA VAL A 284 0.50 45.72 25.91
C VAL A 284 1.53 46.35 24.95
N PRO A 285 1.29 47.58 24.45
CA PRO A 285 2.22 48.27 23.58
C PRO A 285 3.45 48.81 24.34
N GLY A 286 4.58 48.90 23.65
CA GLY A 286 5.78 49.55 24.18
C GLY A 286 6.59 48.76 25.22
N VAL A 287 6.38 47.45 25.34
CA VAL A 287 7.23 46.56 26.14
C VAL A 287 8.28 45.85 25.26
N GLU A 288 9.51 45.77 25.76
CA GLU A 288 10.60 45.04 25.10
C GLU A 288 10.24 43.56 24.98
N LYS A 289 10.43 42.97 23.81
CA LYS A 289 10.13 41.56 23.52
C LYS A 289 11.36 40.66 23.73
N LEU A 290 11.18 39.35 23.73
CA LEU A 290 12.29 38.40 23.86
C LEU A 290 13.30 38.57 22.73
N ASN A 291 14.59 38.40 23.04
CA ASN A 291 15.61 38.35 22.00
C ASN A 291 15.60 36.98 21.29
N VAL A 292 16.12 36.94 20.07
CA VAL A 292 16.15 35.74 19.22
C VAL A 292 16.88 34.58 19.90
N GLN A 293 17.98 34.84 20.60
CA GLN A 293 18.73 33.81 21.33
C GLN A 293 17.89 33.14 22.43
N THR A 294 17.06 33.91 23.11
CA THR A 294 16.16 33.41 24.15
C THR A 294 15.05 32.60 23.51
N ILE A 295 14.41 33.12 22.46
CA ILE A 295 13.39 32.39 21.68
C ILE A 295 13.94 31.03 21.23
N ASN A 296 15.14 30.98 20.66
CA ASN A 296 15.78 29.72 20.24
C ASN A 296 16.01 28.73 21.39
N LYS A 297 16.26 29.21 22.63
CA LYS A 297 16.35 28.33 23.81
C LYS A 297 14.99 27.73 24.19
N TYR A 298 13.91 28.49 24.11
CA TYR A 298 12.55 27.97 24.30
C TYR A 298 12.24 26.91 23.22
N LEU A 299 12.42 27.26 21.95
CA LEU A 299 12.15 26.37 20.82
C LEU A 299 12.97 25.08 20.87
N GLY A 300 14.26 25.16 21.22
CA GLY A 300 15.10 23.97 21.41
C GLY A 300 14.65 23.09 22.58
N THR A 301 14.07 23.69 23.62
CA THR A 301 13.47 22.93 24.73
C THR A 301 12.22 22.18 24.28
N TYR A 302 11.36 22.84 23.49
CA TYR A 302 10.15 22.23 22.93
C TYR A 302 10.48 21.12 21.94
N ALA A 303 11.47 21.34 21.06
CA ALA A 303 11.96 20.31 20.16
C ALA A 303 12.44 19.07 20.92
N GLY A 304 13.24 19.24 21.98
CA GLY A 304 13.69 18.14 22.83
C GLY A 304 12.52 17.35 23.44
N LEU A 305 11.51 18.05 23.96
CA LEU A 305 10.29 17.42 24.49
C LEU A 305 9.55 16.60 23.42
N PHE A 306 9.33 17.16 22.22
CA PHE A 306 8.60 16.46 21.15
C PHE A 306 9.39 15.30 20.53
N ILE A 307 10.72 15.40 20.46
CA ILE A 307 11.60 14.30 20.05
C ILE A 307 11.54 13.18 21.10
N TRP A 308 11.62 13.52 22.39
CA TRP A 308 11.49 12.54 23.46
C TRP A 308 10.11 11.86 23.44
N ALA A 309 9.03 12.62 23.21
CA ALA A 309 7.68 12.09 23.08
C ALA A 309 7.56 11.11 21.91
N LYS A 310 8.20 11.41 20.77
CA LYS A 310 8.28 10.51 19.61
C LYS A 310 9.01 9.22 19.94
N ASN A 311 10.19 9.32 20.56
CA ASN A 311 11.01 8.16 20.92
C ASN A 311 10.34 7.23 21.96
N ASN A 312 9.43 7.76 22.78
CA ASN A 312 8.68 7.01 23.79
C ASN A 312 7.28 6.59 23.31
N GLY A 313 6.97 6.69 22.01
CA GLY A 313 5.72 6.18 21.43
C GLY A 313 4.48 7.06 21.64
N TYR A 314 4.63 8.26 22.21
CA TYR A 314 3.53 9.21 22.36
C TYR A 314 3.11 9.84 21.03
N ARG A 315 4.03 9.93 20.06
CA ARG A 315 3.78 10.42 18.69
C ARG A 315 4.26 9.39 17.66
N PRO A 316 3.61 9.29 16.48
CA PRO A 316 4.03 8.37 15.43
C PRO A 316 5.42 8.71 14.87
N ALA A 317 6.11 7.72 14.30
CA ALA A 317 7.47 7.86 13.78
C ALA A 317 7.54 8.83 12.59
N GLU A 318 6.45 8.96 11.83
CA GLU A 318 6.32 9.87 10.69
C GLU A 318 5.88 11.29 11.12
N ALA A 319 5.72 11.54 12.42
CA ALA A 319 5.28 12.84 12.89
C ALA A 319 6.32 13.92 12.58
N TRP A 320 5.83 15.04 12.03
CA TRP A 320 6.60 16.25 11.73
C TRP A 320 7.42 16.73 12.94
N GLU A 321 8.62 17.26 12.68
CA GLU A 321 9.51 17.73 13.73
C GLU A 321 9.16 19.16 14.16
N PHE A 322 9.18 19.42 15.48
CA PHE A 322 8.86 20.74 16.03
C PHE A 322 9.74 21.85 15.43
N THR A 323 10.99 21.52 15.14
CA THR A 323 11.99 22.38 14.48
C THR A 323 11.59 22.77 13.06
N GLU A 324 11.05 21.86 12.25
CA GLU A 324 10.72 22.12 10.84
C GLU A 324 9.56 23.11 10.67
N ALA A 325 8.59 23.12 11.58
CA ALA A 325 7.45 24.05 11.47
C ALA A 325 7.77 25.47 11.97
N VAL A 326 8.90 25.64 12.66
CA VAL A 326 9.27 26.85 13.39
C VAL A 326 10.49 27.55 12.77
N LEU A 327 11.14 26.97 11.77
CA LEU A 327 12.10 27.68 10.92
C LEU A 327 11.35 28.66 10.00
#